data_AF-A0A0K2ZDU6-F1
#
_entry.id   AF-A0A0K2ZDU6-F1
#
_cell.length_a   1.000
_cell.length_b   1.000
_cell.length_c   1.000
_cell.angle_alpha   90.00
_cell.angle_beta   90.00
_cell.angle_gamma   90.00
#
_symmetry.space_group_name_H-M   'P 1'
#
loop_
_entity.id
_entity.type
_entity.pdbx_description
1 polymer ?
#
loop_
_entity_poly.entity_id
_entity_poly.type
_entity_poly.pdbx_seq_one_letter_code
_entity_poly.pdbx_strand_id
1 'polypeptide(L)'
;MFFGVPYIPFFIGAGGGFLMGIYFDMWLLLLIPVIVFVMQQMTKRDEMIFRMLGLRWMLRMRVRNLQRYSGMWVFSPNEYRRNVPGAKP
;
A
#
# COMPACT_ATOMS: atom_id res chain seq x y z
N MET A 1 -17.65 -0.39 1.93
CA MET A 1 -17.30 -0.92 0.60
C MET A 1 -18.30 -0.39 -0.42
N PHE A 2 -17.90 -0.17 -1.66
CA PHE A 2 -18.76 0.33 -2.75
C PHE A 2 -18.52 -0.56 -3.99
N PHE A 3 -19.58 -1.06 -4.63
CA PHE A 3 -19.50 -2.07 -5.72
C PHE A 3 -18.58 -3.28 -5.42
N GLY A 4 -18.55 -3.76 -4.17
CA GLY A 4 -17.69 -4.90 -3.78
C GLY A 4 -16.19 -4.59 -3.70
N VAL A 5 -15.81 -3.31 -3.73
CA VAL A 5 -14.43 -2.82 -3.57
C VAL A 5 -14.36 -1.92 -2.32
N PRO A 6 -13.24 -1.92 -1.56
CA PRO A 6 -13.08 -0.99 -0.44
C PRO A 6 -13.13 0.48 -0.92
N TYR A 7 -13.62 1.39 -0.07
CA TYR A 7 -13.91 2.78 -0.48
C TYR A 7 -12.66 3.55 -0.95
N ILE A 8 -11.55 3.41 -0.22
CA ILE A 8 -10.28 4.09 -0.51
C ILE A 8 -9.71 3.69 -1.89
N PRO A 9 -9.48 2.40 -2.20
CA PRO A 9 -8.95 2.01 -3.51
C PRO A 9 -9.93 2.34 -4.65
N PHE A 10 -11.24 2.24 -4.43
CA PHE A 10 -12.23 2.68 -5.43
C PHE A 10 -12.07 4.16 -5.78
N PHE A 11 -11.99 5.04 -4.77
CA PHE A 11 -11.85 6.47 -5.01
C PHE A 11 -10.53 6.83 -5.69
N ILE A 12 -9.42 6.19 -5.29
CA ILE A 12 -8.12 6.42 -5.92
C ILE A 12 -8.12 5.94 -7.36
N GLY A 13 -8.70 4.77 -7.67
CA GLY A 13 -8.72 4.23 -9.02
C GLY A 13 -9.72 4.91 -9.95
N ALA A 14 -10.97 5.03 -9.53
CA ALA A 14 -12.02 5.68 -10.32
C ALA A 14 -11.78 7.19 -10.42
N GLY A 15 -11.36 7.85 -9.33
CA GLY A 15 -10.97 9.25 -9.34
C GLY A 15 -9.73 9.50 -10.18
N GLY A 16 -8.72 8.63 -10.10
CA GLY A 16 -7.53 8.68 -10.96
C GLY A 16 -7.89 8.51 -12.44
N GLY A 17 -8.71 7.53 -12.79
CA GLY A 17 -9.20 7.32 -14.16
C GLY A 17 -10.06 8.48 -14.66
N PHE A 18 -10.90 9.06 -13.80
CA PHE A 18 -11.71 10.23 -14.12
C PHE A 18 -10.85 11.47 -14.41
N LEU A 19 -9.87 11.77 -13.54
CA LEU A 19 -8.93 12.84 -13.78
C LEU A 19 -8.15 12.60 -15.08
N MET A 20 -7.69 11.38 -15.32
CA MET A 20 -7.00 11.04 -16.57
C MET A 20 -7.88 11.29 -17.80
N GLY A 21 -9.17 10.97 -17.70
CA GLY A 21 -10.18 11.24 -18.74
C GLY A 21 -10.41 12.72 -19.02
N ILE A 22 -10.38 13.56 -17.99
CA ILE A 22 -10.53 15.02 -18.16
C ILE A 22 -9.26 15.65 -18.71
N TYR A 23 -8.09 15.24 -18.21
CA TYR A 23 -6.83 15.91 -18.50
C TYR A 23 -6.18 15.47 -19.81
N PHE A 24 -6.37 14.22 -20.24
CA PHE A 24 -5.73 13.69 -21.45
C PHE A 24 -6.74 13.46 -22.57
N ASP A 25 -7.74 12.62 -22.31
CA ASP A 25 -8.73 12.26 -23.33
C ASP A 25 -9.98 11.60 -22.71
N MET A 26 -11.18 12.07 -23.07
CA MET A 26 -12.46 11.55 -22.55
C MET A 26 -12.66 10.05 -22.80
N TRP A 27 -12.03 9.45 -23.82
CA TRP A 27 -12.07 8.01 -24.06
C TRP A 27 -11.50 7.20 -22.90
N LEU A 28 -10.60 7.78 -22.10
CA LEU A 28 -10.02 7.12 -20.92
C LEU A 28 -11.04 6.92 -19.79
N LEU A 29 -12.20 7.57 -19.83
CA LEU A 29 -13.29 7.28 -18.89
C LEU A 29 -13.80 5.84 -19.04
N LEU A 30 -13.68 5.24 -20.23
CA LEU A 30 -14.00 3.83 -20.46
C LEU A 30 -13.04 2.87 -19.73
N LEU A 31 -11.90 3.36 -19.25
CA LEU A 31 -10.96 2.57 -18.45
C LEU A 31 -11.47 2.36 -17.01
N ILE A 32 -12.33 3.26 -16.51
CA ILE A 32 -12.87 3.19 -15.14
C ILE A 32 -13.53 1.84 -14.83
N PRO A 33 -14.48 1.31 -15.64
CA PRO A 33 -15.06 -0.01 -15.39
C PRO A 33 -14.03 -1.14 -15.42
N VAL A 34 -13.00 -1.05 -16.27
CA VAL A 34 -11.90 -2.04 -16.31
C VAL A 34 -11.12 -2.02 -15.00
N ILE A 35 -10.77 -0.83 -14.50
CA ILE A 35 -10.07 -0.67 -13.22
C ILE A 35 -10.90 -1.24 -12.07
N VAL A 36 -12.20 -0.91 -11.99
CA VAL A 36 -13.09 -1.40 -10.95
C VAL A 36 -13.24 -2.91 -11.02
N PHE A 37 -13.36 -3.48 -12.22
CA PHE A 37 -13.42 -4.93 -12.41
C PHE A 37 -12.16 -5.63 -11.89
N VAL A 38 -10.97 -5.11 -12.19
CA VAL A 38 -9.71 -5.66 -11.66
C VAL A 38 -9.69 -5.62 -10.14
N MET A 39 -10.11 -4.51 -9.53
CA MET A 39 -10.19 -4.43 -8.06
C MET A 39 -11.19 -5.43 -7.48
N GLN A 40 -12.34 -5.64 -8.13
CA GLN A 40 -13.31 -6.64 -7.73
C GLN A 40 -12.72 -8.05 -7.75
N GLN A 41 -11.91 -8.39 -8.75
CA GLN A 41 -11.24 -9.69 -8.80
C GLN A 41 -10.24 -9.89 -7.65
N MET A 42 -9.60 -8.81 -7.20
CA MET A 42 -8.72 -8.86 -6.03
C MET A 42 -9.53 -9.07 -4.74
N THR A 43 -10.61 -8.31 -4.52
CA THR A 43 -11.45 -8.45 -3.33
C THR A 43 -12.17 -9.80 -3.28
N LYS A 44 -12.53 -10.39 -4.43
CA LYS A 44 -13.16 -11.71 -4.50
C LYS A 44 -12.32 -12.81 -3.86
N ARG A 45 -11.00 -12.68 -3.88
CA ARG A 45 -10.09 -13.67 -3.29
C ARG A 45 -9.77 -13.39 -1.84
N ASP A 46 -9.55 -12.12 -1.49
CA ASP A 46 -9.27 -11.70 -0.13
C ASP A 46 -9.59 -10.22 0.05
N GLU A 47 -10.53 -9.91 0.94
CA GLU A 47 -10.88 -8.53 1.29
C GLU A 47 -9.73 -7.79 1.99
N MET A 48 -8.90 -8.50 2.76
CA MET A 48 -7.78 -7.92 3.50
C MET A 48 -6.61 -7.52 2.60
N ILE A 49 -6.60 -7.92 1.31
CA ILE A 49 -5.48 -7.66 0.41
C ILE A 49 -5.19 -6.16 0.27
N PHE A 50 -6.22 -5.32 0.16
CA PHE A 50 -6.07 -3.87 0.06
C PHE A 50 -5.53 -3.27 1.37
N ARG A 51 -5.97 -3.80 2.51
CA ARG A 51 -5.49 -3.37 3.82
C ARG A 51 -4.01 -3.72 4.00
N MET A 52 -3.61 -4.94 3.63
CA MET A 52 -2.21 -5.37 3.67
C MET A 52 -1.34 -4.58 2.70
N LEU A 53 -1.83 -4.31 1.49
CA LEU A 53 -1.12 -3.52 0.50
C LEU A 53 -0.90 -2.07 0.98
N GLY A 54 -1.94 -1.46 1.57
CA GLY A 54 -1.84 -0.15 2.21
C GLY A 54 -0.85 -0.14 3.38
N LEU A 55 -0.88 -1.13 4.26
CA LEU A 55 0.08 -1.27 5.37
C LEU A 55 1.52 -1.41 4.85
N ARG A 56 1.73 -2.24 3.82
CA ARG A 56 3.05 -2.42 3.21
C ARG A 56 3.57 -1.11 2.64
N TRP A 57 2.72 -0.34 1.95
CA TRP A 57 3.09 0.97 1.42
C TRP A 57 3.40 1.97 2.54
N MET A 58 2.57 2.03 3.58
CA MET A 58 2.79 2.91 4.73
C MET A 58 4.10 2.59 5.44
N LEU A 59 4.38 1.31 5.69
CA LEU A 59 5.65 0.86 6.28
C LEU A 59 6.82 1.21 5.37
N ARG A 60 6.71 0.93 4.07
CA ARG A 60 7.76 1.25 3.09
C ARG A 60 8.10 2.74 3.06
N MET A 61 7.11 3.63 3.15
CA MET A 61 7.35 5.09 3.20
C MET A 61 7.93 5.57 4.53
N ARG A 62 7.76 4.80 5.62
CA ARG A 62 8.31 5.13 6.95
C ARG A 62 9.75 4.66 7.15
N VAL A 63 10.22 3.67 6.39
CA VAL A 63 11.61 3.22 6.49
C VAL A 63 12.54 4.29 5.91
N ARG A 64 13.32 4.95 6.78
CA ARG A 64 14.26 6.02 6.38
C ARG A 64 15.73 5.57 6.36
N ASN A 65 16.10 4.55 7.15
CA ASN A 65 17.49 4.21 7.44
C ASN A 65 17.98 2.91 6.75
N LEU A 66 17.53 2.64 5.51
CA LEU A 66 17.88 1.40 4.78
C LEU A 66 19.40 1.19 4.63
N GLN A 67 20.14 2.26 4.34
CA GLN A 67 21.60 2.20 4.15
C GLN A 67 22.34 1.85 5.45
N ARG A 68 21.84 2.31 6.61
CA ARG A 68 22.49 2.08 7.91
C ARG A 68 22.36 0.63 8.39
N TYR A 69 21.31 -0.07 7.99
CA TYR A 69 21.01 -1.43 8.43
C TYR A 69 21.11 -2.46 7.30
N SER A 70 22.01 -2.25 6.33
CA SER A 70 22.27 -3.19 5.23
C SER A 70 21.00 -3.63 4.49
N GLY A 71 20.06 -2.70 4.25
CA GLY A 71 18.80 -2.96 3.56
C GLY A 71 17.68 -3.52 4.44
N MET A 72 17.90 -3.75 5.73
CA MET A 72 16.85 -4.21 6.64
C MET A 72 15.84 -3.10 6.97
N TRP A 73 14.57 -3.48 7.06
CA TRP A 73 13.49 -2.58 7.47
C TRP A 73 13.48 -2.45 9.00
N VAL A 74 14.21 -1.46 9.51
CA VAL A 74 14.30 -1.18 10.94
C VAL A 74 13.47 0.06 11.25
N PHE A 75 12.46 -0.10 12.11
CA PHE A 75 11.54 0.97 12.53
C PHE A 75 11.87 1.54 13.91
N SER A 76 12.71 0.87 14.68
CA SER A 76 13.19 1.34 15.98
C SER A 76 14.59 1.94 15.85
N PRO A 77 14.85 3.13 16.40
CA PRO A 77 16.21 3.65 16.49
C PRO A 77 17.05 2.94 17.56
N ASN A 78 16.43 2.10 18.40
CA ASN A 78 17.13 1.43 19.49
C ASN A 78 18.00 0.29 18.93
N GLU A 79 19.32 0.45 19.03
CA GLU A 79 20.23 -0.65 18.76
C GLU A 79 20.05 -1.73 19.83
N TYR A 80 20.04 -3.00 19.41
CA TYR A 80 19.92 -4.11 20.33
C TYR A 80 21.07 -4.06 21.35
N ARG A 81 20.73 -4.07 22.64
CA ARG A 81 21.69 -3.85 23.73
C ARG A 81 22.72 -4.99 23.70
N ARG A 82 23.97 -4.69 23.33
CA ARG A 82 25.06 -5.69 23.26
C ARG A 82 25.38 -6.33 24.62
N ASN A 83 25.25 -5.56 25.69
CA ASN A 83 25.41 -6.04 27.06
C ASN A 83 24.04 -6.24 27.69
N VAL A 84 23.58 -7.49 27.71
CA VAL A 84 22.39 -7.89 28.46
C VAL A 84 22.76 -7.87 29.95
N PRO A 85 22.12 -7.07 30.81
CA PRO A 85 22.38 -7.12 32.24
C PRO A 85 22.06 -8.53 32.76
N GLY A 86 23.07 -9.26 33.23
CA GLY A 86 22.91 -10.63 33.76
C GLY A 86 23.44 -11.77 32.88
N ALA A 87 24.05 -11.49 31.72
CA ALA A 87 24.83 -12.52 31.03
C ALA A 87 26.08 -12.86 31.88
N LYS A 88 26.17 -14.11 32.36
CA LYS A 88 27.36 -14.59 33.08
C LYS A 88 28.59 -14.54 32.14
N PRO A 89 29.78 -14.22 32.69
CA PRO A 89 31.02 -14.16 31.92
C PRO A 89 31.40 -15.50 31.30
#